data_AF-A0A941BPD3-F1
#
_entry.id   AF-A0A941BPD3-F1
#
_cell.length_a   1.000
_cell.length_b   1.000
_cell.length_c   1.000
_cell.angle_alpha   90.00
_cell.angle_beta   90.00
_cell.angle_gamma   90.00
#
_symmetry.space_group_name_H-M   'P 1'
#
loop_
_entity.id
_entity.type
_entity.pdbx_description
1 polymer ?
#
loop_
_entity_poly.entity_id
_entity_poly.type
_entity_poly.pdbx_seq_one_letter_code
_entity_poly.pdbx_strand_id
1 'polypeptide(L)'
;MADTVSTHTSRTPAGLEPAGIRSGNHPWRIRLVKHPKRFESSYFRAAKKAAKKILAETGDEHLPYGPRPGANEYWEMHHGGSLWIKGTGGWQMYRARVGVEWSMQFCADPVKVDRLRREAAELVGAFPRTLPALAALGYEQAEELLRTPVTDADGVEAWTDSLFNACVPLSRANHQGILPKVPGEHHYPWPIKGADYFRYEDFQLWVTLPDGTHGAVAPVDRRGSGDGHVRLLHVPEGSAAADTVAEAQELRLMAVLPPNSSAALQAFAEQIAPGSRTASGPLTADAAVPPQP
;
A
#
# COMPACT_ATOMS: atom_id res chain seq x y z
N MET A 1 3.24 49.96 -12.29
CA MET A 1 3.61 48.75 -13.06
C MET A 1 3.52 47.59 -12.09
N ALA A 2 2.46 46.80 -12.20
CA ALA A 2 2.23 45.63 -11.36
C ALA A 2 2.49 44.40 -12.22
N ASP A 3 3.62 43.74 -11.99
CA ASP A 3 3.96 42.48 -12.66
C ASP A 3 3.05 41.38 -12.13
N THR A 4 2.18 40.93 -13.03
CA THR A 4 1.26 39.82 -12.79
C THR A 4 2.05 38.54 -13.04
N VAL A 5 2.51 37.89 -11.97
CA VAL A 5 3.16 36.57 -12.05
C VAL A 5 2.09 35.56 -12.45
N SER A 6 2.15 35.13 -13.71
CA SER A 6 1.35 34.05 -14.26
C SER A 6 1.65 32.75 -13.50
N THR A 7 0.68 32.30 -12.71
CA THR A 7 0.70 30.97 -12.09
C THR A 7 0.35 29.94 -13.15
N HIS A 8 1.37 29.47 -13.89
CA HIS A 8 1.26 28.18 -14.54
C HIS A 8 1.11 27.11 -13.46
N THR A 9 -0.12 26.74 -13.15
CA THR A 9 -0.46 25.49 -12.47
C THR A 9 -0.02 24.35 -13.37
N SER A 10 1.25 23.97 -13.23
CA SER A 10 1.76 22.68 -13.68
C SER A 10 0.83 21.60 -13.12
N ARG A 11 0.02 21.00 -13.99
CA ARG A 11 -0.69 19.77 -13.68
C ARG A 11 0.36 18.74 -13.30
N THR A 12 0.24 18.21 -12.09
CA THR A 12 1.04 17.06 -11.65
C THR A 12 0.79 15.91 -12.64
N PRO A 13 1.83 15.27 -13.21
CA PRO A 13 1.69 14.26 -14.28
C PRO A 13 0.74 13.10 -13.97
N ALA A 14 0.58 12.70 -12.70
CA ALA A 14 -0.36 11.65 -12.28
C ALA A 14 -1.84 12.07 -12.12
N GLY A 15 -2.27 13.24 -12.63
CA GLY A 15 -3.66 13.70 -12.47
C GLY A 15 -4.07 13.99 -11.02
N LEU A 16 -3.08 14.07 -10.13
CA LEU A 16 -3.23 14.33 -8.70
C LEU A 16 -3.76 15.75 -8.47
N GLU A 17 -4.91 15.87 -7.80
CA GLU A 17 -5.49 17.16 -7.41
C GLU A 17 -4.78 17.73 -6.18
N PRO A 18 -4.11 18.90 -6.29
CA PRO A 18 -3.54 19.56 -5.13
C PRO A 18 -4.64 19.96 -4.14
N ALA A 19 -4.46 19.61 -2.87
CA ALA A 19 -5.24 20.12 -1.74
C ALA A 19 -4.56 21.34 -1.09
N GLY A 20 -3.26 21.51 -1.33
CA GLY A 20 -2.49 22.65 -0.87
C GLY A 20 -0.99 22.35 -0.89
N ILE A 21 -0.22 23.36 -0.53
CA ILE A 21 1.21 23.21 -0.27
C ILE A 21 1.43 23.53 1.21
N ARG A 22 2.18 22.67 1.89
CA ARG A 22 2.69 22.92 3.23
C ARG A 22 4.19 23.14 3.14
N SER A 23 4.62 24.27 3.68
CA SER A 23 6.02 24.68 3.80
C SER A 23 6.21 25.14 5.24
N GLY A 24 6.08 24.22 6.21
CA GLY A 24 6.35 24.52 7.62
C GLY A 24 7.80 24.99 7.83
N ASN A 25 8.37 24.76 9.01
CA ASN A 25 9.78 25.11 9.29
C ASN A 25 10.82 24.24 8.56
N HIS A 26 10.44 23.53 7.49
CA HIS A 26 11.31 22.68 6.70
C HIS A 26 11.76 23.40 5.40
N PRO A 27 13.03 23.29 4.96
CA PRO A 27 13.58 24.07 3.83
C PRO A 27 13.07 23.65 2.43
N TRP A 28 12.02 22.82 2.40
CA TRP A 28 11.46 22.20 1.20
C TRP A 28 9.92 22.20 1.29
N ARG A 29 9.22 21.73 0.25
CA ARG A 29 7.74 21.80 0.19
C ARG A 29 7.12 20.41 0.16
N ILE A 30 6.12 20.17 1.01
CA ILE A 30 5.23 19.01 0.95
C ILE A 30 3.99 19.42 0.15
N ARG A 31 3.65 18.65 -0.88
CA ARG A 31 2.37 18.80 -1.56
C ARG A 31 1.35 17.94 -0.82
N LEU A 32 0.34 18.59 -0.26
CA LEU A 32 -0.85 17.87 0.18
C LEU A 32 -1.70 17.63 -1.04
N VAL A 33 -1.91 16.37 -1.34
CA VAL A 33 -2.65 15.92 -2.50
C VAL A 33 -3.88 15.19 -2.00
N LYS A 34 -5.04 15.45 -2.61
CA LYS A 34 -6.24 14.67 -2.31
C LYS A 34 -5.95 13.22 -2.59
N HIS A 35 -6.31 12.31 -1.67
CA HIS A 35 -6.42 10.92 -2.06
C HIS A 35 -7.34 10.88 -3.30
N PRO A 36 -6.89 10.30 -4.43
CA PRO A 36 -7.82 9.95 -5.48
C PRO A 36 -8.99 9.22 -4.83
N LYS A 37 -10.23 9.51 -5.23
CA LYS A 37 -11.35 8.70 -4.76
C LYS A 37 -10.97 7.26 -5.06
N ARG A 38 -10.83 6.46 -4.00
CA ARG A 38 -10.45 5.07 -4.13
C ARG A 38 -11.45 4.41 -5.06
N PHE A 39 -10.99 4.06 -6.26
CA PHE A 39 -11.74 3.17 -7.11
C PHE A 39 -11.54 1.78 -6.54
N GLU A 40 -12.63 1.17 -6.06
CA GLU A 40 -12.55 -0.23 -5.66
C GLU A 40 -12.54 -1.08 -6.94
N SER A 41 -11.39 -1.71 -7.21
CA SER A 41 -11.27 -2.67 -8.30
C SER A 41 -12.34 -3.76 -8.17
N SER A 42 -12.61 -4.46 -9.28
CA SER A 42 -13.49 -5.64 -9.24
C SER A 42 -12.97 -6.69 -8.24
N TYR A 43 -11.65 -6.88 -8.17
CA TYR A 43 -11.00 -7.78 -7.21
C TYR A 43 -11.31 -7.39 -5.76
N PHE A 44 -11.08 -6.13 -5.39
CA PHE A 44 -11.30 -5.68 -4.01
C PHE A 44 -12.77 -5.72 -3.61
N ARG A 45 -13.69 -5.36 -4.52
CA ARG A 45 -15.14 -5.48 -4.26
C ARG A 45 -15.56 -6.92 -4.00
N ALA A 46 -15.05 -7.86 -4.79
CA ALA A 46 -15.34 -9.27 -4.60
C ALA A 46 -14.73 -9.81 -3.30
N ALA A 47 -13.48 -9.44 -2.99
CA ALA A 47 -12.81 -9.79 -1.74
C ALA A 47 -13.60 -9.26 -0.52
N LYS A 48 -14.01 -7.99 -0.53
CA LYS A 48 -14.83 -7.39 0.53
C LYS A 48 -16.16 -8.12 0.72
N LYS A 49 -16.83 -8.49 -0.38
CA LYS A 49 -18.10 -9.23 -0.33
C LYS A 49 -17.89 -10.61 0.30
N ALA A 50 -16.83 -11.32 -0.07
CA ALA A 50 -16.47 -12.62 0.50
C ALA A 50 -16.10 -12.51 1.98
N ALA A 51 -15.20 -11.60 2.35
CA ALA A 51 -14.76 -11.38 3.72
C ALA A 51 -15.93 -11.05 4.66
N LYS A 52 -16.89 -10.22 4.21
CA LYS A 52 -18.11 -9.92 4.99
C LYS A 52 -18.95 -11.16 5.26
N LYS A 53 -19.09 -12.07 4.29
CA LYS A 53 -19.81 -13.33 4.49
C LYS A 53 -19.06 -14.28 5.40
N ILE A 54 -17.73 -14.40 5.22
CA ILE A 54 -16.87 -15.17 6.11
C ILE A 54 -17.06 -14.70 7.56
N LEU A 55 -16.93 -13.40 7.81
CA LEU A 55 -17.11 -12.81 9.15
C LEU A 55 -18.52 -13.00 9.71
N ALA A 56 -19.56 -13.11 8.87
CA ALA A 56 -20.91 -13.42 9.33
C ALA A 56 -21.04 -14.87 9.81
N GLU A 57 -20.24 -15.79 9.28
CA GLU A 57 -20.19 -17.21 9.66
C GLU A 57 -19.19 -17.50 10.79
N THR A 58 -18.17 -16.65 10.98
CA THR A 58 -17.13 -16.85 12.00
C THR A 58 -17.66 -16.63 13.42
N GLY A 59 -17.49 -17.59 14.32
CA GLY A 59 -17.78 -17.40 15.75
C GLY A 59 -16.90 -16.30 16.38
N ASP A 60 -17.39 -15.62 17.41
CA ASP A 60 -16.69 -14.48 18.02
C ASP A 60 -15.31 -14.88 18.59
N GLU A 61 -15.17 -16.11 19.06
CA GLU A 61 -13.93 -16.73 19.54
C GLU A 61 -12.86 -16.93 18.46
N HIS A 62 -13.25 -16.84 17.18
CA HIS A 62 -12.37 -17.04 16.02
C HIS A 62 -12.11 -15.74 15.25
N LEU A 63 -12.56 -14.59 15.77
CA LEU A 63 -12.29 -13.29 15.15
C LEU A 63 -10.83 -12.88 15.38
N PRO A 64 -10.10 -12.51 14.31
CA PRO A 64 -8.64 -12.32 14.38
C PRO A 64 -8.19 -11.07 15.15
N TYR A 65 -9.06 -10.07 15.29
CA TYR A 65 -8.70 -8.75 15.84
C TYR A 65 -9.60 -8.33 17.02
N GLY A 66 -10.09 -9.31 17.76
CA GLY A 66 -10.97 -9.10 18.91
C GLY A 66 -12.45 -9.12 18.55
N PRO A 67 -13.32 -8.61 19.44
CA PRO A 67 -14.76 -8.70 19.26
C PRO A 67 -15.23 -7.95 18.02
N ARG A 68 -16.44 -8.29 17.56
CA ARG A 68 -17.09 -7.57 16.46
C ARG A 68 -17.20 -6.07 16.79
N PRO A 69 -17.07 -5.19 15.78
CA PRO A 69 -17.37 -3.78 15.93
C PRO A 69 -18.78 -3.58 16.50
N GLY A 70 -18.94 -2.56 17.36
CA GLY A 70 -20.25 -2.23 17.93
C GLY A 70 -21.27 -1.79 16.88
N ALA A 71 -22.54 -1.58 17.28
CA ALA A 71 -23.64 -1.29 16.36
C ALA A 71 -23.44 -0.07 15.45
N ASN A 72 -22.58 0.89 15.84
CA ASN A 72 -22.26 2.10 15.08
C ASN A 72 -20.89 2.04 14.39
N GLU A 73 -20.23 0.89 14.42
CA GLU A 73 -18.92 0.66 13.83
C GLU A 73 -19.00 -0.42 12.74
N TYR A 74 -17.97 -0.52 11.93
CA TYR A 74 -17.87 -1.51 10.87
C TYR A 74 -16.44 -2.00 10.74
N TRP A 75 -16.29 -3.18 10.14
CA TRP A 75 -14.98 -3.70 9.75
C TRP A 75 -14.38 -2.83 8.64
N GLU A 76 -13.19 -2.31 8.89
CA GLU A 76 -12.37 -1.62 7.91
C GLU A 76 -11.50 -2.67 7.20
N MET A 77 -11.89 -3.01 5.97
CA MET A 77 -11.24 -4.04 5.17
C MET A 77 -9.91 -3.52 4.64
N HIS A 78 -8.85 -3.85 5.36
CA HIS A 78 -7.50 -3.36 5.13
C HIS A 78 -6.71 -4.31 4.22
N HIS A 79 -5.86 -3.75 3.36
CA HIS A 79 -4.76 -4.44 2.70
C HIS A 79 -3.67 -4.86 3.68
N GLY A 80 -3.24 -6.13 3.73
CA GLY A 80 -2.19 -6.50 4.69
C GLY A 80 -1.94 -7.99 4.92
N GLY A 81 -2.31 -8.87 3.99
CA GLY A 81 -2.01 -10.31 4.05
C GLY A 81 -3.01 -11.14 4.86
N SER A 82 -4.30 -11.14 4.49
CA SER A 82 -5.32 -12.00 5.13
C SER A 82 -5.55 -13.32 4.39
N LEU A 83 -5.07 -14.43 4.93
CA LEU A 83 -5.30 -15.77 4.38
C LEU A 83 -6.46 -16.45 5.10
N TRP A 84 -7.66 -16.39 4.52
CA TRP A 84 -8.86 -17.02 5.08
C TRP A 84 -8.95 -18.50 4.70
N ILE A 85 -8.96 -19.38 5.71
CA ILE A 85 -8.92 -20.83 5.57
C ILE A 85 -10.17 -21.46 6.17
N LYS A 86 -10.79 -22.40 5.45
CA LYS A 86 -11.92 -23.17 5.95
C LYS A 86 -11.45 -24.50 6.53
N GLY A 87 -11.36 -24.55 7.85
CA GLY A 87 -11.08 -25.77 8.60
C GLY A 87 -12.34 -26.57 8.96
N THR A 88 -12.15 -27.63 9.74
CA THR A 88 -13.23 -28.41 10.36
C THR A 88 -14.06 -27.58 11.33
N GLY A 89 -13.40 -26.76 12.15
CA GLY A 89 -14.00 -25.92 13.18
C GLY A 89 -14.62 -24.60 12.70
N GLY A 90 -14.50 -24.23 11.42
CA GLY A 90 -15.02 -22.93 10.95
C GLY A 90 -14.07 -22.23 9.99
N TRP A 91 -14.25 -20.93 9.84
CA TRP A 91 -13.31 -20.04 9.17
C TRP A 91 -12.26 -19.56 10.17
N GLN A 92 -11.01 -19.52 9.74
CA GLN A 92 -9.91 -18.93 10.50
C GLN A 92 -9.08 -18.07 9.55
N MET A 93 -8.59 -16.94 10.05
CA MET A 93 -7.68 -16.09 9.31
C MET A 93 -6.25 -16.35 9.77
N TYR A 94 -5.37 -16.64 8.83
CA TYR A 94 -3.94 -16.62 9.02
C TYR A 94 -3.38 -15.32 8.45
N ARG A 95 -2.30 -14.83 9.06
CA ARG A 95 -1.52 -13.74 8.49
C ARG A 95 -0.53 -14.33 7.51
N ALA A 96 -0.47 -13.75 6.31
CA ALA A 96 0.63 -14.02 5.38
C ALA A 96 1.96 -13.60 6.03
N ARG A 97 3.07 -14.16 5.53
CA ARG A 97 4.42 -13.77 5.94
C ARG A 97 4.60 -12.24 5.90
N VAL A 98 4.13 -11.64 4.81
CA VAL A 98 3.96 -10.19 4.62
C VAL A 98 2.72 -9.95 3.76
N GLY A 99 2.08 -8.80 3.96
CA GLY A 99 1.01 -8.31 3.09
C GLY A 99 1.48 -7.13 2.25
N VAL A 100 0.91 -7.01 1.05
CA VAL A 100 1.11 -5.84 0.19
C VAL A 100 0.12 -4.76 0.60
N GLU A 101 0.64 -3.70 1.22
CA GLU A 101 -0.10 -2.47 1.45
C GLU A 101 -0.46 -1.79 0.12
N TRP A 102 -1.62 -1.14 0.06
CA TRP A 102 -2.11 -0.60 -1.21
C TRP A 102 -1.13 0.36 -1.88
N SER A 103 -0.48 1.26 -1.13
CA SER A 103 0.51 2.17 -1.71
C SER A 103 1.82 1.50 -2.09
N MET A 104 2.12 0.32 -1.53
CA MET A 104 3.36 -0.40 -1.78
C MET A 104 3.31 -1.25 -3.05
N GLN A 105 2.12 -1.47 -3.62
CA GLN A 105 1.99 -2.16 -4.90
C GLN A 105 2.81 -1.50 -6.02
N PHE A 106 2.99 -0.17 -5.96
CA PHE A 106 3.66 0.60 -7.00
C PHE A 106 5.18 0.39 -7.05
N CYS A 107 5.78 -0.10 -5.97
CA CYS A 107 7.18 -0.53 -5.93
C CYS A 107 7.32 -2.05 -5.84
N ALA A 108 6.23 -2.83 -5.92
CA ALA A 108 6.28 -4.27 -5.74
C ALA A 108 6.81 -5.00 -6.99
N ASP A 109 7.78 -5.88 -6.77
CA ASP A 109 8.36 -6.77 -7.75
C ASP A 109 7.41 -7.97 -7.99
N PRO A 110 6.89 -8.16 -9.21
CA PRO A 110 5.98 -9.25 -9.54
C PRO A 110 6.51 -10.64 -9.16
N VAL A 111 7.81 -10.89 -9.31
CA VAL A 111 8.43 -12.18 -8.97
C VAL A 111 8.35 -12.46 -7.47
N LYS A 112 8.57 -11.42 -6.66
CA LYS A 112 8.48 -11.53 -5.20
C LYS A 112 7.04 -11.62 -4.72
N VAL A 113 6.10 -10.91 -5.37
CA VAL A 113 4.67 -11.05 -5.11
C VAL A 113 4.16 -12.44 -5.52
N ASP A 114 4.63 -13.00 -6.64
CA ASP A 114 4.29 -14.37 -7.04
C ASP A 114 4.72 -15.40 -5.99
N ARG A 115 5.85 -15.18 -5.31
CA ARG A 115 6.26 -16.03 -4.18
C ARG A 115 5.22 -16.01 -3.06
N LEU A 116 4.68 -14.84 -2.70
CA LEU A 116 3.60 -14.74 -1.71
C LEU A 116 2.33 -15.47 -2.18
N ARG A 117 1.99 -15.36 -3.48
CA ARG A 117 0.88 -16.13 -4.08
C ARG A 117 1.11 -17.64 -3.96
N ARG A 118 2.31 -18.13 -4.25
CA ARG A 118 2.64 -19.57 -4.13
C ARG A 118 2.53 -20.06 -2.68
N GLU A 119 3.03 -19.28 -1.72
CA GLU A 119 2.88 -19.60 -0.29
C GLU A 119 1.40 -19.68 0.13
N ALA A 120 0.58 -18.73 -0.34
CA ALA A 120 -0.86 -18.78 -0.11
C ALA A 120 -1.54 -19.98 -0.79
N ALA A 121 -1.12 -20.33 -2.01
CA ALA A 121 -1.64 -21.48 -2.75
C ALA A 121 -1.31 -22.80 -2.05
N GLU A 122 -0.09 -22.93 -1.51
CA GLU A 122 0.33 -24.07 -0.71
C GLU A 122 -0.53 -24.20 0.56
N LEU A 123 -0.70 -23.10 1.32
CA LEU A 123 -1.55 -23.09 2.50
C LEU A 123 -3.00 -23.47 2.16
N VAL A 124 -3.60 -22.85 1.15
CA VAL A 124 -4.98 -23.15 0.75
C VAL A 124 -5.12 -24.61 0.27
N GLY A 125 -4.11 -25.12 -0.45
CA GLY A 125 -4.06 -26.52 -0.91
C GLY A 125 -4.06 -27.54 0.23
N ALA A 126 -3.47 -27.20 1.38
CA ALA A 126 -3.49 -28.05 2.58
C ALA A 126 -4.89 -28.14 3.24
N PHE A 127 -5.82 -27.25 2.90
CA PHE A 127 -7.17 -27.20 3.46
C PHE A 127 -8.23 -27.33 2.35
N PRO A 128 -8.58 -28.55 1.90
CA PRO A 128 -9.38 -28.79 0.70
C PRO A 128 -10.81 -28.24 0.76
N ARG A 129 -11.31 -27.86 1.95
CA ARG A 129 -12.62 -27.21 2.11
C ARG A 129 -12.62 -25.73 1.75
N THR A 130 -11.46 -25.09 1.66
CA THR A 130 -11.34 -23.63 1.49
C THR A 130 -11.88 -23.16 0.15
N LEU A 131 -11.40 -23.72 -0.97
CA LEU A 131 -11.85 -23.29 -2.30
C LEU A 131 -13.34 -23.53 -2.55
N PRO A 132 -13.92 -24.72 -2.24
CA PRO A 132 -15.36 -24.93 -2.37
C PRO A 132 -16.19 -23.97 -1.49
N ALA A 133 -15.73 -23.67 -0.28
CA ALA A 133 -16.42 -22.74 0.61
C ALA A 133 -16.36 -21.31 0.07
N LEU A 134 -15.20 -20.85 -0.44
CA LEU A 134 -15.08 -19.54 -1.08
C LEU A 134 -16.00 -19.42 -2.31
N ALA A 135 -16.06 -20.45 -3.15
CA ALA A 135 -16.97 -20.50 -4.29
C ALA A 135 -18.44 -20.43 -3.86
N ALA A 136 -18.85 -21.16 -2.82
CA ALA A 136 -20.21 -21.08 -2.26
C ALA A 136 -20.57 -19.68 -1.71
N LEU A 137 -19.57 -18.92 -1.24
CA LEU A 137 -19.72 -17.51 -0.86
C LEU A 137 -19.75 -16.55 -2.07
N GLY A 138 -19.55 -17.07 -3.29
CA GLY A 138 -19.52 -16.30 -4.54
C GLY A 138 -18.18 -15.63 -4.82
N TYR A 139 -17.08 -16.15 -4.27
CA TYR A 139 -15.70 -15.74 -4.58
C TYR A 139 -15.06 -16.77 -5.51
N GLU A 140 -15.64 -16.90 -6.71
CA GLU A 140 -15.35 -17.96 -7.68
C GLU A 140 -13.94 -17.85 -8.28
N GLN A 141 -13.38 -16.65 -8.35
CA GLN A 141 -12.04 -16.39 -8.88
C GLN A 141 -10.90 -16.85 -7.95
N ALA A 142 -11.20 -17.40 -6.77
CA ALA A 142 -10.22 -17.79 -5.77
C ALA A 142 -9.16 -18.74 -6.35
N GLU A 143 -9.60 -19.76 -7.07
CA GLU A 143 -8.74 -20.80 -7.62
C GLU A 143 -7.85 -20.26 -8.76
N GLU A 144 -8.42 -19.43 -9.63
CA GLU A 144 -7.69 -18.77 -10.71
C GLU A 144 -6.60 -17.84 -10.19
N LEU A 145 -6.90 -17.01 -9.19
CA LEU A 145 -5.94 -16.12 -8.55
C LEU A 145 -4.77 -16.88 -7.90
N LEU A 146 -5.03 -18.06 -7.33
CA LEU A 146 -3.98 -18.89 -6.73
C LEU A 146 -3.17 -19.66 -7.75
N ARG A 147 -3.65 -19.85 -8.99
CA ARG A 147 -2.94 -20.60 -10.04
C ARG A 147 -2.21 -19.71 -11.03
N THR A 148 -2.69 -18.49 -11.23
CA THR A 148 -2.15 -17.56 -12.22
C THR A 148 -0.89 -16.89 -11.70
N PRO A 149 0.26 -17.05 -12.35
CA PRO A 149 1.49 -16.38 -11.93
C PRO A 149 1.36 -14.86 -11.97
N VAL A 150 1.94 -14.18 -10.98
CA VAL A 150 2.06 -12.72 -10.98
C VAL A 150 3.33 -12.35 -11.76
N THR A 151 3.17 -11.66 -12.89
CA THR A 151 4.29 -11.38 -13.82
C THR A 151 4.47 -9.91 -14.17
N ASP A 152 3.48 -9.07 -13.84
CA ASP A 152 3.47 -7.65 -14.15
C ASP A 152 2.73 -6.84 -13.07
N ALA A 153 2.63 -5.53 -13.28
CA ALA A 153 1.97 -4.60 -12.37
C ALA A 153 0.46 -4.86 -12.23
N ASP A 154 -0.20 -5.36 -13.29
CA ASP A 154 -1.64 -5.64 -13.25
C ASP A 154 -1.91 -6.91 -12.40
N GLY A 155 -1.03 -7.92 -12.51
CA GLY A 155 -1.04 -9.09 -11.62
C GLY A 155 -0.76 -8.71 -10.15
N VAL A 156 0.16 -7.76 -9.91
CA VAL A 156 0.41 -7.21 -8.57
C VAL A 156 -0.83 -6.51 -8.02
N GLU A 157 -1.52 -5.69 -8.83
CA GLU A 157 -2.76 -5.02 -8.44
C GLU A 157 -3.85 -6.05 -8.10
N ALA A 158 -4.05 -7.05 -8.95
CA ALA A 158 -5.02 -8.12 -8.74
C ALA A 158 -4.73 -8.91 -7.45
N TRP A 159 -3.46 -9.25 -7.19
CA TRP A 159 -3.05 -9.90 -5.95
C TRP A 159 -3.28 -9.01 -4.73
N THR A 160 -2.84 -7.75 -4.82
CA THR A 160 -2.96 -6.76 -3.75
C THR A 160 -4.41 -6.62 -3.33
N ASP A 161 -5.34 -6.54 -4.28
CA ASP A 161 -6.77 -6.38 -4.03
C ASP A 161 -7.53 -7.70 -3.78
N SER A 162 -6.88 -8.86 -3.92
CA SER A 162 -7.51 -10.17 -3.69
C SER A 162 -7.81 -10.43 -2.21
N LEU A 163 -8.72 -11.35 -1.91
CA LEU A 163 -9.00 -11.82 -0.55
C LEU A 163 -7.77 -12.39 0.16
N PHE A 164 -6.79 -12.91 -0.57
CA PHE A 164 -5.57 -13.53 -0.03
C PHE A 164 -4.54 -12.50 0.46
N ASN A 165 -4.77 -11.21 0.18
CA ASN A 165 -3.95 -10.10 0.65
C ASN A 165 -4.78 -9.01 1.33
N ALA A 166 -5.89 -8.61 0.73
CA ALA A 166 -6.78 -7.60 1.25
C ALA A 166 -7.90 -8.18 2.10
N CYS A 167 -8.58 -7.30 2.84
CA CYS A 167 -9.65 -7.61 3.78
C CYS A 167 -9.16 -8.27 5.07
N VAL A 168 -8.01 -7.81 5.58
CA VAL A 168 -7.68 -7.84 7.00
C VAL A 168 -8.78 -7.06 7.73
N PRO A 169 -9.60 -7.70 8.58
CA PRO A 169 -10.79 -7.06 9.13
C PRO A 169 -10.44 -6.30 10.40
N LEU A 170 -10.07 -5.04 10.28
CA LEU A 170 -9.73 -4.22 11.43
C LEU A 170 -10.94 -3.47 11.96
N SER A 171 -11.01 -3.30 13.28
CA SER A 171 -11.84 -2.25 13.87
C SER A 171 -11.17 -0.89 13.64
N ARG A 172 -11.94 0.20 13.76
CA ARG A 172 -11.38 1.55 13.65
C ARG A 172 -10.25 1.80 14.66
N ALA A 173 -10.36 1.25 15.87
CA ALA A 173 -9.33 1.35 16.90
C ALA A 173 -8.03 0.64 16.50
N ASN A 174 -8.14 -0.45 15.74
CA ASN A 174 -6.99 -1.20 15.22
C ASN A 174 -6.46 -0.62 13.90
N HIS A 175 -7.24 0.17 13.17
CA HIS A 175 -6.87 0.75 11.88
C HIS A 175 -6.53 2.25 12.00
N GLN A 176 -5.60 2.60 12.89
CA GLN A 176 -5.09 3.96 13.05
C GLN A 176 -3.57 3.99 13.24
N GLY A 177 -2.95 5.12 12.87
CA GLY A 177 -1.51 5.38 13.04
C GLY A 177 -1.13 6.20 14.26
N ILE A 178 -2.11 6.74 14.99
CA ILE A 178 -1.92 7.67 16.13
C ILE A 178 -1.99 6.88 17.45
N LEU A 179 -0.95 6.96 18.30
CA LEU A 179 -1.07 6.64 19.72
C LEU A 179 -1.68 7.85 20.43
N PRO A 180 -2.65 7.74 21.38
CA PRO A 180 -2.69 6.71 22.43
C PRO A 180 -4.11 6.22 22.80
N LYS A 181 -4.32 4.90 22.78
CA LYS A 181 -5.34 4.11 23.52
C LYS A 181 -5.34 2.64 23.11
N VAL A 182 -4.94 2.33 21.86
CA VAL A 182 -4.75 0.98 21.30
C VAL A 182 -3.63 1.04 20.26
N PRO A 183 -2.64 0.14 20.25
CA PRO A 183 -1.67 0.04 19.16
C PRO A 183 -2.39 -0.43 17.87
N GLY A 184 -2.40 0.41 16.83
CA GLY A 184 -3.00 0.09 15.53
C GLY A 184 -2.00 -0.51 14.53
N GLU A 185 -2.51 -1.13 13.47
CA GLU A 185 -1.70 -1.77 12.40
C GLU A 185 -0.77 -0.74 11.71
N HIS A 186 -1.26 0.48 11.49
CA HIS A 186 -0.47 1.59 10.91
C HIS A 186 0.45 2.28 11.91
N HIS A 187 0.33 1.97 13.20
CA HIS A 187 1.11 2.64 14.22
C HIS A 187 2.58 2.23 14.16
N TYR A 188 2.82 0.93 14.05
CA TYR A 188 4.15 0.43 13.77
C TYR A 188 4.41 0.55 12.27
N PRO A 189 5.65 0.83 11.84
CA PRO A 189 5.98 0.80 10.43
C PRO A 189 5.99 -0.64 9.88
N TRP A 190 5.30 -1.60 10.50
CA TRP A 190 5.30 -2.99 10.08
C TRP A 190 4.77 -3.17 8.65
N PRO A 191 3.59 -2.63 8.28
CA PRO A 191 3.11 -2.81 6.91
C PRO A 191 4.00 -2.11 5.87
N ILE A 192 4.67 -1.03 6.30
CA ILE A 192 5.66 -0.31 5.49
C ILE A 192 6.94 -1.15 5.34
N LYS A 193 7.48 -1.64 6.44
CA LYS A 193 8.71 -2.44 6.50
C LYS A 193 8.54 -3.77 5.78
N GLY A 194 7.33 -4.32 5.77
CA GLY A 194 6.97 -5.50 4.98
C GLY A 194 7.29 -5.34 3.49
N ALA A 195 7.31 -4.11 2.96
CA ALA A 195 7.68 -3.86 1.57
C ALA A 195 9.12 -4.26 1.24
N ASP A 196 10.06 -4.32 2.20
CA ASP A 196 11.42 -4.82 1.94
C ASP A 196 11.43 -6.30 1.49
N TYR A 197 10.37 -7.06 1.74
CA TYR A 197 10.25 -8.45 1.26
C TYR A 197 9.86 -8.56 -0.21
N PHE A 198 9.21 -7.54 -0.77
CA PHE A 198 8.60 -7.64 -2.09
C PHE A 198 8.89 -6.47 -3.03
N ARG A 199 9.46 -5.36 -2.56
CA ARG A 199 9.80 -4.25 -3.45
C ARG A 199 10.87 -4.63 -4.45
N TYR A 200 10.93 -3.94 -5.58
CA TYR A 200 12.11 -3.99 -6.45
C TYR A 200 13.36 -3.60 -5.67
N GLU A 201 14.46 -4.31 -5.92
CA GLU A 201 15.75 -4.04 -5.26
C GLU A 201 16.21 -2.59 -5.50
N ASP A 202 15.98 -2.10 -6.72
CA ASP A 202 16.38 -0.78 -7.21
C ASP A 202 15.50 0.39 -6.70
N PHE A 203 14.51 0.12 -5.84
CA PHE A 203 13.69 1.15 -5.21
C PHE A 203 14.04 1.31 -3.73
N GLN A 204 14.59 2.44 -3.32
CA GLN A 204 14.95 2.68 -1.93
C GLN A 204 13.73 3.14 -1.10
N LEU A 205 13.20 2.24 -0.27
CA LEU A 205 12.04 2.47 0.61
C LEU A 205 12.31 3.51 1.71
N TRP A 206 13.50 3.47 2.31
CA TRP A 206 13.91 4.29 3.44
C TRP A 206 14.88 5.37 2.98
N VAL A 207 14.51 6.64 3.12
CA VAL A 207 15.29 7.79 2.63
C VAL A 207 15.65 8.72 3.77
N THR A 208 16.74 9.49 3.60
CA THR A 208 17.09 10.56 4.54
C THR A 208 16.43 11.85 4.12
N LEU A 209 15.66 12.44 5.03
CA LEU A 209 15.01 13.73 4.86
C LEU A 209 16.00 14.88 5.10
N PRO A 210 15.72 16.11 4.62
CA PRO A 210 16.63 17.24 4.76
C PRO A 210 16.96 17.69 6.19
N ASP A 211 16.16 17.28 7.18
CA ASP A 211 16.44 17.51 8.60
C ASP A 211 17.35 16.43 9.24
N GLY A 212 17.84 15.48 8.42
CA GLY A 212 18.68 14.37 8.85
C GLY A 212 17.91 13.16 9.40
N THR A 213 16.58 13.24 9.52
CA THR A 213 15.76 12.10 9.96
C THR A 213 15.51 11.11 8.81
N HIS A 214 15.14 9.87 9.14
CA HIS A 214 14.79 8.85 8.16
C HIS A 214 13.28 8.77 7.97
N GLY A 215 12.81 8.74 6.73
CA GLY A 215 11.40 8.54 6.39
C GLY A 215 11.20 7.35 5.47
N ALA A 216 9.99 6.77 5.47
CA ALA A 216 9.60 5.76 4.50
C ALA A 216 8.76 6.38 3.38
N VAL A 217 9.01 5.97 2.15
CA VAL A 217 8.33 6.50 0.97
C VAL A 217 7.83 5.38 0.05
N ALA A 218 6.80 5.67 -0.75
CA ALA A 218 6.38 4.81 -1.85
C ALA A 218 6.16 5.63 -3.13
N PRO A 219 6.31 5.03 -4.33
CA PRO A 219 5.93 5.68 -5.58
C PRO A 219 4.44 6.03 -5.58
N VAL A 220 4.06 7.06 -6.33
CA VAL A 220 2.64 7.41 -6.52
C VAL A 220 1.99 6.67 -7.70
N ASP A 221 2.80 6.05 -8.56
CA ASP A 221 2.38 5.30 -9.75
C ASP A 221 3.34 4.13 -10.01
N ARG A 222 2.91 3.17 -10.83
CA ARG A 222 3.64 1.95 -11.16
C ARG A 222 5.04 2.25 -11.71
N ARG A 223 5.99 1.36 -11.40
CA ARG A 223 7.34 1.37 -11.99
C ARG A 223 7.25 1.44 -13.52
N GLY A 224 8.03 2.33 -14.12
CA GLY A 224 8.02 2.57 -15.57
C GLY A 224 6.97 3.58 -16.07
N SER A 225 6.09 4.11 -15.21
CA SER A 225 5.15 5.19 -15.56
C SER A 225 5.84 6.50 -15.95
N GLY A 226 7.07 6.69 -15.49
CA GLY A 226 7.82 7.94 -15.61
C GLY A 226 7.46 8.98 -14.54
N ASP A 227 6.54 8.68 -13.63
CA ASP A 227 6.29 9.51 -12.46
C ASP A 227 7.38 9.26 -11.39
N GLY A 228 7.98 10.34 -10.91
CA GLY A 228 9.03 10.30 -9.89
C GLY A 228 8.61 10.89 -8.55
N HIS A 229 7.33 11.22 -8.37
CA HIS A 229 6.81 11.66 -7.09
C HIS A 229 6.79 10.49 -6.12
N VAL A 230 7.03 10.80 -4.85
CA VAL A 230 6.92 9.81 -3.77
C VAL A 230 5.94 10.30 -2.71
N ARG A 231 5.11 9.39 -2.21
CA ARG A 231 4.30 9.60 -1.01
C ARG A 231 5.16 9.34 0.22
N LEU A 232 5.18 10.28 1.16
CA LEU A 232 5.76 10.09 2.48
C LEU A 232 4.78 9.31 3.34
N LEU A 233 5.14 8.07 3.71
CA LEU A 233 4.27 7.13 4.41
C LEU A 233 4.49 7.15 5.92
N HIS A 234 5.73 7.33 6.34
CA HIS A 234 6.11 7.38 7.74
C HIS A 234 7.30 8.30 7.96
N VAL A 235 7.28 9.00 9.09
CA VAL A 235 8.39 9.77 9.65
C VAL A 235 8.38 9.65 11.18
N PRO A 236 9.53 9.80 11.85
CA PRO A 236 9.59 9.90 13.31
C PRO A 236 8.80 11.11 13.81
N GLU A 237 8.17 10.97 14.98
CA GLU A 237 7.34 12.02 15.63
C GLU A 237 8.11 13.33 15.87
N GLY A 238 9.43 13.26 16.08
CA GLY A 238 10.29 14.44 16.25
C GLY A 238 10.85 15.04 14.95
N SER A 239 10.48 14.51 13.78
CA SER A 239 10.95 15.06 12.50
C SER A 239 10.23 16.35 12.12
N ALA A 240 10.87 17.18 11.30
CA ALA A 240 10.28 18.41 10.77
C ALA A 240 9.05 18.15 9.87
N ALA A 241 8.85 16.91 9.41
CA ALA A 241 7.71 16.49 8.60
C ALA A 241 6.56 15.85 9.41
N ALA A 242 6.75 15.57 10.70
CA ALA A 242 5.82 14.80 11.52
C ALA A 242 4.41 15.39 11.53
N ASP A 243 4.29 16.67 11.92
CA ASP A 243 3.00 17.37 11.99
C ASP A 243 2.30 17.42 10.64
N THR A 244 3.04 17.62 9.55
CA THR A 244 2.45 17.67 8.21
C THR A 244 1.95 16.29 7.76
N VAL A 245 2.67 15.22 8.08
CA VAL A 245 2.22 13.85 7.79
C VAL A 245 0.99 13.49 8.63
N ALA A 246 0.98 13.85 9.92
CA ALA A 246 -0.16 13.64 10.80
C ALA A 246 -1.40 14.43 10.32
N GLU A 247 -1.26 15.72 10.02
CA GLU A 247 -2.34 16.56 9.47
C GLU A 247 -2.87 15.98 8.14
N ALA A 248 -1.97 15.54 7.25
CA ALA A 248 -2.37 14.91 6.00
C ALA A 248 -3.22 13.65 6.25
N GLN A 249 -2.81 12.78 7.18
CA GLN A 249 -3.55 11.57 7.53
C GLN A 249 -4.93 11.88 8.12
N GLU A 250 -5.02 12.85 9.04
CA GLU A 250 -6.30 13.29 9.63
C GLU A 250 -7.26 13.83 8.57
N LEU A 251 -6.74 14.61 7.62
CA LEU A 251 -7.50 15.17 6.50
C LEU A 251 -7.79 14.17 5.38
N ARG A 252 -7.31 12.92 5.49
CA ARG A 252 -7.39 11.90 4.42
C ARG A 252 -6.77 12.42 3.13
N LEU A 253 -5.55 12.92 3.23
CA LEU A 253 -4.70 13.41 2.15
C LEU A 253 -3.38 12.63 2.12
N MET A 254 -2.65 12.78 1.01
CA MET A 254 -1.29 12.29 0.88
C MET A 254 -0.29 13.43 1.03
N ALA A 255 0.72 13.22 1.87
CA ALA A 255 1.94 14.01 1.85
C ALA A 255 2.83 13.52 0.69
N VAL A 256 2.93 14.30 -0.38
CA VAL A 256 3.66 13.95 -1.60
C VAL A 256 4.86 14.87 -1.79
N LEU A 257 6.01 14.27 -2.08
CA LEU A 257 7.25 14.96 -2.42
C LEU A 257 7.40 15.06 -3.94
N PRO A 258 7.88 16.20 -4.47
CA PRO A 258 8.12 16.36 -5.89
C PRO A 258 9.32 15.49 -6.35
N PRO A 259 9.39 15.16 -7.66
CA PRO A 259 10.42 14.28 -8.20
C PRO A 259 11.84 14.84 -8.11
N ASN A 260 11.99 16.16 -7.96
CA ASN A 260 13.29 16.81 -7.75
C ASN A 260 13.66 16.97 -6.26
N SER A 261 12.89 16.38 -5.34
CA SER A 261 13.26 16.35 -3.91
C SER A 261 14.43 15.40 -3.68
N SER A 262 15.26 15.68 -2.66
CA SER A 262 16.35 14.79 -2.28
C SER A 262 15.86 13.39 -1.92
N ALA A 263 14.68 13.28 -1.29
CA ALA A 263 14.05 12.02 -0.97
C ALA A 263 13.64 11.23 -2.22
N ALA A 264 13.00 11.87 -3.20
CA ALA A 264 12.64 11.19 -4.46
C ALA A 264 13.88 10.75 -5.25
N LEU A 265 14.92 11.60 -5.32
CA LEU A 265 16.17 11.26 -5.98
C LEU A 265 16.89 10.09 -5.31
N GLN A 266 16.85 9.99 -3.97
CA GLN A 266 17.34 8.81 -3.24
C GLN A 266 16.50 7.57 -3.54
N ALA A 267 15.18 7.68 -3.44
CA ALA A 267 14.25 6.56 -3.63
C ALA A 267 14.42 5.88 -5.00
N PHE A 268 14.67 6.69 -6.04
CA PHE A 268 14.78 6.25 -7.43
C PHE A 268 16.23 6.21 -7.95
N ALA A 269 17.24 6.30 -7.09
CA ALA A 269 18.63 6.50 -7.50
C ALA A 269 19.14 5.47 -8.53
N GLU A 270 18.68 4.22 -8.44
CA GLU A 270 19.05 3.12 -9.35
C GLU A 270 18.12 3.00 -10.57
N GLN A 271 16.99 3.71 -10.56
CA GLN A 271 16.01 3.70 -11.66
C GLN A 271 16.21 4.86 -12.64
N ILE A 272 17.00 5.87 -12.28
CA ILE A 272 17.21 7.09 -13.08
C ILE A 272 18.66 7.23 -13.53
N ALA A 273 18.88 8.04 -14.57
CA ALA A 273 20.22 8.28 -15.08
C ALA A 273 21.12 8.93 -14.00
N PRO A 274 22.40 8.50 -13.88
CA PRO A 274 23.34 9.12 -12.95
C PRO A 274 23.41 10.65 -13.13
N GLY A 275 23.34 11.39 -12.02
CA GLY A 275 23.36 12.85 -12.03
C GLY A 275 22.04 13.52 -12.44
N SER A 276 20.95 12.76 -12.60
CA SER A 276 19.63 13.33 -12.85
C SER A 276 19.21 14.29 -11.74
N ARG A 277 18.58 15.40 -12.14
CA ARG A 277 18.03 16.42 -11.23
C ARG A 277 16.55 16.17 -10.91
N THR A 278 15.99 15.08 -11.42
CA THR A 278 14.60 14.68 -11.24
C THR A 278 14.49 13.15 -11.23
N ALA A 279 13.61 12.64 -10.40
CA ALA A 279 13.24 11.23 -10.39
C ALA A 279 12.26 10.86 -11.51
N SER A 280 11.71 11.84 -12.24
CA SER A 280 10.81 11.59 -13.37
C SER A 280 11.56 11.30 -14.66
N GLY A 281 11.00 10.42 -15.47
CA GLY A 281 11.56 10.03 -16.76
C GLY A 281 11.51 8.52 -16.97
N PRO A 282 11.92 8.05 -18.17
CA PRO A 282 12.02 6.63 -18.42
C PRO A 282 13.02 5.98 -17.46
N LEU A 283 12.81 4.69 -17.19
CA LEU A 283 13.81 3.87 -16.51
C LEU A 283 15.12 3.88 -17.29
N THR A 284 16.24 3.77 -16.59
CA THR A 284 17.52 3.44 -17.22
C THR A 284 17.43 2.11 -17.95
N ALA A 285 18.30 1.88 -18.94
CA ALA A 285 18.32 0.61 -19.68
C ALA A 285 18.47 -0.60 -18.75
N ASP A 286 19.32 -0.47 -17.71
CA ASP A 286 19.54 -1.52 -16.71
C ASP A 286 18.30 -1.78 -15.84
N ALA A 287 17.54 -0.73 -15.50
CA ALA A 287 16.27 -0.86 -14.79
C ALA A 287 15.12 -1.32 -15.72
N ALA A 288 15.19 -1.07 -17.03
CA ALA A 288 14.13 -1.47 -17.96
C ALA A 288 14.05 -3.00 -18.16
N VAL A 289 15.13 -3.73 -17.88
CA VAL A 289 15.15 -5.19 -17.94
C VAL A 289 14.61 -5.74 -16.61
N PRO A 290 13.57 -6.59 -16.60
CA PRO A 290 13.12 -7.22 -15.36
C PRO A 290 14.26 -8.04 -14.75
N PRO A 291 14.42 -8.06 -13.41
CA PRO A 291 15.38 -8.94 -12.77
C PRO A 291 15.10 -10.36 -13.24
N GLN A 292 16.11 -11.00 -13.87
CA GLN A 292 16.02 -12.39 -14.29
C GLN A 292 15.78 -13.28 -13.05
N PRO A 293 14.97 -14.35 -13.20
CA PRO A 293 14.53 -15.19 -12.08
C PRO A 293 15.68 -15.85 -11.29
#